data_AF-A0A0C3AV98-F1
#
_entry.id   AF-A0A0C3AV98-F1
#
_cell.length_a   1.000
_cell.length_b   1.000
_cell.length_c   1.000
_cell.angle_alpha   90.00
_cell.angle_beta   90.00
_cell.angle_gamma   90.00
#
_symmetry.space_group_name_H-M   'P 1'
#
loop_
_entity.id
_entity.type
_entity.pdbx_description
1 polymer ?
#
loop_
_entity_poly.entity_id
_entity_poly.type
_entity_poly.pdbx_seq_one_letter_code
_entity_poly.pdbx_strand_id
1 'polypeptide(L)'
;MSRAPEEIDLDFVPSWGANGSRKIPQLPPSLKTWASTQKKISTLLYFSDDAAEGLTDALTHHLPRVPKIGLTASSTPFITGRPYTLYESGAFHSSGAIGVALTADPKGTIMVETDSLEAIGSPMKVTSSASNMIYTLDGMSAVSILVKHVPDLERDQHDAASKPALLGLLDANGKVCRTFSISAGSPSRGALLLDGEWAPGNGTTVQFLIHRNEDKNSLRYLSSSVPTPEIRALCIPNEESLPHQSSLDGSDPDNGIMIDGRFIMASESGFSMDDGLSQPGLAGIWQCTTPHVAASLKIPH
;
A
#
# COMPACT_ATOMS: atom_id res chain seq x y z
N MET A 1 1.06 41.83 -19.69
CA MET A 1 1.41 41.83 -18.26
C MET A 1 1.22 40.42 -17.75
N SER A 2 2.32 39.67 -17.67
CA SER A 2 2.39 38.29 -17.18
C SER A 2 2.37 38.32 -15.65
N ARG A 3 1.44 37.59 -15.02
CA ARG A 3 1.46 37.33 -13.59
C ARG A 3 1.92 35.88 -13.43
N ALA A 4 3.11 35.71 -12.88
CA ALA A 4 3.67 34.39 -12.60
C ALA A 4 2.70 33.58 -11.72
N PRO A 5 2.60 32.25 -11.91
CA PRO A 5 1.88 31.41 -10.97
C PRO A 5 2.62 31.43 -9.63
N GLU A 6 1.86 31.67 -8.58
CA GLU A 6 2.28 31.69 -7.19
C GLU A 6 2.63 30.24 -6.80
N GLU A 7 3.91 29.97 -6.60
CA GLU A 7 4.43 28.70 -6.14
C GLU A 7 4.05 28.57 -4.66
N ILE A 8 3.04 27.74 -4.36
CA ILE A 8 2.66 27.44 -2.97
C ILE A 8 3.61 26.37 -2.48
N ASP A 9 4.64 26.84 -1.77
CA ASP A 9 5.59 26.03 -1.05
C ASP A 9 4.88 25.36 0.14
N LEU A 10 4.67 24.04 0.06
CA LEU A 10 4.15 23.23 1.16
C LEU A 10 5.33 22.58 1.90
N ASP A 11 6.21 23.42 2.46
CA ASP A 11 7.24 22.98 3.39
C ASP A 11 6.57 22.47 4.69
N PHE A 12 6.32 21.16 4.78
CA PHE A 12 5.87 20.50 5.99
C PHE A 12 7.04 19.78 6.66
N VAL A 13 7.63 20.42 7.68
CA VAL A 13 8.62 19.79 8.56
C VAL A 13 7.87 19.05 9.69
N PRO A 14 8.00 17.72 9.85
CA PRO A 14 7.36 17.02 10.95
C PRO A 14 8.19 17.19 12.24
N SER A 15 7.71 18.01 13.16
CA SER A 15 8.23 18.04 14.54
C SER A 15 7.60 16.88 15.35
N TRP A 16 8.39 15.87 15.65
CA TRP A 16 8.00 14.75 16.52
C TRP A 16 8.03 15.18 17.99
N GLY A 17 6.86 15.33 18.60
CA GLY A 17 6.73 15.67 20.02
C GLY A 17 5.30 15.52 20.54
N ALA A 18 5.08 14.53 21.41
CA ALA A 18 3.86 14.35 22.17
C ALA A 18 3.66 15.54 23.12
N ASN A 19 2.77 16.48 22.73
CA ASN A 19 2.07 17.49 23.57
C ASN A 19 1.60 18.73 22.78
N GLY A 20 1.57 18.72 21.44
CA GLY A 20 0.86 19.72 20.64
C GLY A 20 -0.51 19.21 20.21
N SER A 21 -1.57 20.02 20.32
CA SER A 21 -2.86 19.72 19.67
C SER A 21 -2.62 19.53 18.17
N ARG A 22 -2.56 18.27 17.70
CA ARG A 22 -2.43 17.93 16.28
C ARG A 22 -3.58 18.62 15.56
N LYS A 23 -3.29 19.65 14.77
CA LYS A 23 -4.30 20.29 13.92
C LYS A 23 -4.79 19.21 12.96
N ILE A 24 -6.07 18.88 13.03
CA ILE A 24 -6.71 17.94 12.12
C ILE A 24 -6.47 18.45 10.69
N PRO A 25 -5.82 17.67 9.82
CA PRO A 25 -5.60 18.06 8.44
C PRO A 25 -6.93 18.34 7.73
N GLN A 26 -6.92 19.36 6.86
CA GLN A 26 -8.11 19.75 6.11
C GLN A 26 -8.23 18.91 4.84
N LEU A 27 -9.47 18.57 4.45
CA LEU A 27 -9.72 18.00 3.13
C LEU A 27 -9.37 19.01 2.03
N PRO A 28 -8.93 18.52 0.84
CA PRO A 28 -8.80 19.36 -0.35
C PRO A 28 -10.08 20.17 -0.60
N PRO A 29 -9.99 21.44 -1.04
CA PRO A 29 -11.16 22.31 -1.20
C PRO A 29 -12.29 21.70 -2.04
N SER A 30 -11.93 21.04 -3.15
CA SER A 30 -12.86 20.33 -4.04
C SER A 30 -13.65 19.24 -3.31
N LEU A 31 -12.96 18.44 -2.50
CA LEU A 31 -13.55 17.36 -1.72
C LEU A 31 -14.36 17.88 -0.53
N LYS A 32 -13.93 18.98 0.09
CA LYS A 32 -14.66 19.66 1.18
C LYS A 32 -16.01 20.16 0.70
N THR A 33 -16.08 20.77 -0.49
CA THR A 33 -17.34 21.17 -1.11
C THR A 33 -18.26 19.97 -1.34
N TRP A 34 -17.72 18.84 -1.81
CA TRP A 34 -18.51 17.62 -2.04
C TRP A 34 -19.03 17.01 -0.74
N ALA A 35 -18.19 16.91 0.28
CA ALA A 35 -18.59 16.45 1.62
C ALA A 35 -19.71 17.33 2.22
N SER A 36 -19.69 18.64 1.94
CA SER A 36 -20.71 19.58 2.42
C SER A 36 -22.03 19.55 1.62
N THR A 37 -22.04 19.04 0.39
CA THR A 37 -23.19 19.11 -0.55
C THR A 37 -24.09 17.87 -0.52
N GLN A 38 -24.00 17.03 0.51
CA GLN A 38 -24.79 15.80 0.70
C GLN A 38 -24.67 14.75 -0.42
N LYS A 39 -23.73 14.88 -1.36
CA LYS A 39 -23.38 13.76 -2.26
C LYS A 39 -22.67 12.69 -1.44
N LYS A 40 -23.31 11.53 -1.27
CA LYS A 40 -22.74 10.38 -0.56
C LYS A 40 -21.57 9.84 -1.39
N ILE A 41 -20.35 10.20 -0.99
CA ILE A 41 -19.14 9.59 -1.54
C ILE A 41 -19.16 8.12 -1.15
N SER A 42 -19.10 7.25 -2.14
CA SER A 42 -19.14 5.80 -1.93
C SER A 42 -17.76 5.17 -1.95
N THR A 43 -16.86 5.70 -2.79
CA THR A 43 -15.47 5.24 -2.89
C THR A 43 -14.57 6.40 -3.35
N LEU A 44 -13.32 6.40 -2.90
CA LEU A 44 -12.27 7.30 -3.38
C LEU A 44 -11.18 6.52 -4.14
N LEU A 45 -10.83 7.02 -5.31
CA LEU A 45 -9.61 6.66 -6.04
C LEU A 45 -8.69 7.88 -6.03
N TYR A 46 -7.42 7.73 -5.67
CA TYR A 46 -6.46 8.84 -5.73
C TYR A 46 -5.06 8.41 -6.15
N PHE A 47 -4.28 9.39 -6.61
CA PHE A 47 -2.89 9.26 -7.00
C PHE A 47 -2.13 10.38 -6.30
N SER A 48 -1.04 10.06 -5.62
CA SER A 48 -0.23 11.04 -4.89
C SER A 48 1.23 10.96 -5.31
N ASP A 49 2.00 11.99 -4.97
CA ASP A 49 3.45 11.87 -4.81
C ASP A 49 3.81 11.00 -3.58
N ASP A 50 5.08 11.04 -3.17
CA ASP A 50 5.61 10.34 -2.00
C ASP A 50 5.26 10.99 -0.65
N ALA A 51 4.60 12.15 -0.64
CA ALA A 51 4.25 12.92 0.56
C ALA A 51 2.73 12.89 0.85
N ALA A 52 2.16 11.69 0.89
CA ALA A 52 0.72 11.49 1.00
C ALA A 52 0.15 11.64 2.43
N GLU A 53 0.99 11.79 3.46
CA GLU A 53 0.61 11.66 4.87
C GLU A 53 -0.45 12.67 5.30
N GLY A 54 -0.30 13.92 4.86
CA GLY A 54 -1.28 14.98 5.16
C GLY A 54 -2.65 14.68 4.57
N LEU A 55 -2.69 14.08 3.37
CA LEU A 55 -3.92 13.67 2.72
C LEU A 55 -4.52 12.43 3.38
N THR A 56 -3.72 11.39 3.65
CA THR A 56 -4.20 10.16 4.27
C THR A 56 -4.80 10.43 5.65
N ASP A 57 -4.15 11.26 6.46
CA ASP A 57 -4.70 11.73 7.74
C ASP A 57 -6.06 12.44 7.59
N ALA A 58 -6.15 13.37 6.62
CA ALA A 58 -7.39 14.11 6.36
C ALA A 58 -8.51 13.14 5.95
N LEU A 59 -8.22 12.20 5.05
CA LEU A 59 -9.17 11.22 4.54
C LEU A 59 -9.61 10.24 5.63
N THR A 60 -8.70 9.76 6.48
CA THR A 60 -9.03 8.90 7.61
C THR A 60 -9.89 9.64 8.63
N HIS A 61 -9.60 10.91 8.91
CA HIS A 61 -10.37 11.68 9.88
C HIS A 61 -11.78 12.03 9.39
N HIS A 62 -11.89 12.60 8.19
CA HIS A 62 -13.16 13.14 7.69
C HIS A 62 -14.02 12.10 6.97
N LEU A 63 -13.42 11.05 6.41
CA LEU A 63 -14.11 10.01 5.63
C LEU A 63 -13.78 8.58 6.11
N PRO A 64 -13.90 8.27 7.42
CA PRO A 64 -13.44 7.00 8.01
C PRO A 64 -14.20 5.75 7.52
N ARG A 65 -15.37 5.93 6.89
CA ARG A 65 -16.24 4.83 6.41
C ARG A 65 -16.35 4.76 4.90
N VAL A 66 -15.55 5.53 4.18
CA VAL A 66 -15.50 5.54 2.72
C VAL A 66 -14.33 4.66 2.30
N PRO A 67 -14.55 3.58 1.54
CA PRO A 67 -13.47 2.82 0.91
C PRO A 67 -12.58 3.72 0.06
N LYS A 68 -11.26 3.50 0.13
CA LYS A 68 -10.26 4.32 -0.56
C LYS A 68 -9.21 3.39 -1.15
N ILE A 69 -8.84 3.64 -2.40
CA ILE A 69 -7.69 3.02 -3.03
C ILE A 69 -6.83 4.14 -3.63
N GLY A 70 -5.54 4.10 -3.34
CA GLY A 70 -4.56 5.11 -3.70
C GLY A 70 -3.37 4.46 -4.41
N LEU A 71 -2.69 5.18 -5.28
CA LEU A 71 -1.41 4.78 -5.84
C LEU A 71 -0.40 5.90 -5.62
N THR A 72 0.78 5.55 -5.11
CA THR A 72 1.91 6.49 -5.06
C THR A 72 2.55 6.51 -6.43
N ALA A 73 2.68 7.68 -7.04
CA ALA A 73 3.23 7.83 -8.38
C ALA A 73 4.71 7.44 -8.43
N SER A 74 5.12 6.84 -9.54
CA SER A 74 6.52 6.57 -9.84
C SER A 74 7.32 7.85 -10.00
N SER A 75 8.60 7.80 -9.66
CA SER A 75 9.49 8.95 -9.83
C SER A 75 9.80 9.17 -11.31
N THR A 76 9.67 10.41 -11.80
CA THR A 76 9.86 10.75 -13.23
C THR A 76 10.98 11.76 -13.57
N PRO A 77 12.03 11.98 -12.75
CA PRO A 77 12.96 13.09 -12.95
C PRO A 77 13.72 12.98 -14.26
N PHE A 78 14.02 11.76 -14.72
CA PHE A 78 14.76 11.51 -15.95
C PHE A 78 13.90 11.55 -17.22
N ILE A 79 12.59 11.37 -17.10
CA ILE A 79 11.66 11.32 -18.25
C ILE A 79 11.01 12.68 -18.47
N THR A 80 10.52 13.31 -17.41
CA THR A 80 9.74 14.57 -17.51
C THR A 80 10.45 15.77 -16.91
N GLY A 81 11.63 15.58 -16.28
CA GLY A 81 12.33 16.62 -15.54
C GLY A 81 11.67 16.98 -14.21
N ARG A 82 10.70 16.17 -13.74
CA ARG A 82 9.92 16.42 -12.51
C ARG A 82 10.07 15.26 -11.54
N PRO A 83 10.16 15.49 -10.21
CA PRO A 83 10.23 14.41 -9.22
C PRO A 83 9.09 13.40 -9.39
N TYR A 84 7.87 13.90 -9.55
CA TYR A 84 6.67 13.15 -9.89
C TYR A 84 5.89 13.85 -11.01
N THR A 85 5.04 13.11 -11.71
CA THR A 85 4.18 13.68 -12.75
C THR A 85 2.74 13.20 -12.55
N LEU A 86 1.90 14.08 -12.01
CA LEU A 86 0.45 13.91 -11.94
C LEU A 86 -0.20 14.72 -13.07
N TYR A 87 -1.24 14.18 -13.70
CA TYR A 87 -1.95 14.86 -14.78
C TYR A 87 -3.44 15.01 -14.46
N GLU A 88 -3.92 16.25 -14.40
CA GLU A 88 -5.31 16.59 -14.18
C GLU A 88 -5.74 17.65 -15.21
N SER A 89 -6.82 17.36 -15.95
CA SER A 89 -7.52 18.34 -16.80
C SER A 89 -6.63 19.18 -17.74
N GLY A 90 -5.56 18.60 -18.29
CA GLY A 90 -4.65 19.30 -19.22
C GLY A 90 -3.42 19.93 -18.56
N ALA A 91 -3.28 19.82 -17.24
CA ALA A 91 -2.15 20.35 -16.49
C ALA A 91 -1.31 19.24 -15.85
N PHE A 92 0.00 19.47 -15.79
CA PHE A 92 0.94 18.61 -15.08
C PHE A 92 1.28 19.20 -13.71
N HIS A 93 1.29 18.35 -12.69
CA HIS A 93 1.62 18.70 -11.30
C HIS A 93 2.82 17.87 -10.85
N SER A 94 3.74 18.49 -10.13
CA SER A 94 4.97 17.85 -9.63
C SER A 94 4.87 17.34 -8.19
N SER A 95 3.80 17.71 -7.50
CA SER A 95 3.55 17.36 -6.11
C SER A 95 2.05 17.36 -5.80
N GLY A 96 1.69 16.82 -4.65
CA GLY A 96 0.34 16.72 -4.14
C GLY A 96 -0.38 15.45 -4.59
N ALA A 97 -1.69 15.54 -4.76
CA ALA A 97 -2.51 14.41 -5.13
C ALA A 97 -3.69 14.82 -6.01
N ILE A 98 -4.09 13.91 -6.90
CA ILE A 98 -5.27 14.00 -7.75
C ILE A 98 -6.16 12.80 -7.49
N GLY A 99 -7.46 12.92 -7.75
CA GLY A 99 -8.35 11.79 -7.49
C GLY A 99 -9.76 11.94 -8.01
N VAL A 100 -10.48 10.84 -7.95
CA VAL A 100 -11.86 10.72 -8.38
C VAL A 100 -12.69 10.20 -7.20
N ALA A 101 -13.76 10.92 -6.88
CA ALA A 101 -14.75 10.49 -5.93
C ALA A 101 -15.93 9.85 -6.67
N LEU A 102 -16.19 8.58 -6.38
CA LEU A 102 -17.36 7.87 -6.87
C LEU A 102 -18.54 8.12 -5.93
N THR A 103 -19.74 8.25 -6.50
CA THR A 103 -20.98 8.48 -5.75
C THR A 103 -22.01 7.38 -5.96
N ALA A 104 -21.61 6.24 -6.53
CA ALA A 104 -22.47 5.09 -6.80
C ALA A 104 -22.88 4.35 -5.50
N ASP A 105 -24.10 3.85 -5.40
CA ASP A 105 -24.54 2.95 -4.31
C ASP A 105 -24.93 1.62 -4.95
N PRO A 106 -24.46 0.44 -4.48
CA PRO A 106 -23.70 0.22 -3.24
C PRO A 106 -22.27 0.79 -3.23
N LYS A 107 -21.64 0.83 -2.05
CA LYS A 107 -20.21 1.13 -1.93
C LYS A 107 -19.37 0.04 -2.60
N GLY A 108 -18.21 0.44 -3.13
CA GLY A 108 -17.24 -0.51 -3.61
C GLY A 108 -16.65 -1.36 -2.49
N THR A 109 -16.25 -2.60 -2.84
CA THR A 109 -15.58 -3.51 -1.91
C THR A 109 -14.13 -3.65 -2.32
N ILE A 110 -13.22 -3.48 -1.37
CA ILE A 110 -11.78 -3.65 -1.59
C ILE A 110 -11.37 -5.02 -1.05
N MET A 111 -10.55 -5.73 -1.82
CA MET A 111 -9.94 -7.00 -1.40
C MET A 111 -8.44 -6.97 -1.68
N VAL A 112 -7.66 -7.55 -0.77
CA VAL A 112 -6.23 -7.79 -1.00
C VAL A 112 -6.02 -9.17 -1.62
N GLU A 113 -5.15 -9.18 -2.61
CA GLU A 113 -4.69 -10.36 -3.34
C GLU A 113 -3.24 -10.63 -2.97
N THR A 114 -2.99 -11.81 -2.41
CA THR A 114 -1.67 -12.23 -1.90
C THR A 114 -1.26 -13.58 -2.48
N ASP A 115 -1.69 -13.88 -3.71
CA ASP A 115 -1.47 -15.18 -4.36
C ASP A 115 0.02 -15.47 -4.63
N SER A 116 0.82 -14.40 -4.73
CA SER A 116 2.28 -14.44 -4.83
C SER A 116 2.99 -14.79 -3.52
N LEU A 117 2.25 -14.87 -2.40
CA LEU A 117 2.77 -15.11 -1.07
C LEU A 117 2.44 -16.52 -0.57
N GLU A 118 3.32 -17.03 0.27
CA GLU A 118 3.20 -18.29 0.99
C GLU A 118 3.35 -18.03 2.48
N ALA A 119 2.47 -18.63 3.27
CA ALA A 119 2.50 -18.49 4.71
C ALA A 119 3.52 -19.44 5.34
N ILE A 120 4.27 -18.93 6.32
CA ILE A 120 5.24 -19.70 7.09
C ILE A 120 4.78 -19.80 8.54
N GLY A 121 4.76 -21.03 9.05
CA GLY A 121 4.36 -21.31 10.42
C GLY A 121 2.84 -21.15 10.62
N SER A 122 2.41 -21.13 11.87
CA SER A 122 1.00 -20.98 12.24
C SER A 122 0.65 -19.51 12.51
N PRO A 123 -0.63 -19.11 12.38
CA PRO A 123 -1.10 -17.81 12.84
C PRO A 123 -0.83 -17.60 14.33
N MET A 124 -0.45 -16.39 14.71
CA MET A 124 -0.05 -15.99 16.07
C MET A 124 -0.71 -14.68 16.46
N LYS A 125 -0.87 -14.43 17.76
CA LYS A 125 -1.41 -13.16 18.26
C LYS A 125 -0.31 -12.19 18.63
N VAL A 126 -0.46 -10.94 18.21
CA VAL A 126 0.36 -9.84 18.73
C VAL A 126 0.04 -9.66 20.21
N THR A 127 1.06 -9.77 21.06
CA THR A 127 0.92 -9.63 22.52
C THR A 127 1.57 -8.35 23.03
N SER A 128 2.55 -7.80 22.30
CA SER A 128 3.14 -6.49 22.58
C SER A 128 3.66 -5.85 21.29
N SER A 129 3.18 -4.65 20.99
CA SER A 129 3.69 -3.77 19.93
C SER A 129 3.71 -2.31 20.39
N ALA A 130 4.59 -1.50 19.79
CA ALA A 130 4.60 -0.06 19.95
C ALA A 130 5.18 0.60 18.69
N SER A 131 4.58 1.71 18.25
CA SER A 131 4.95 2.35 16.98
C SER A 131 4.86 1.34 15.83
N ASN A 132 5.90 1.20 15.02
CA ASN A 132 6.05 0.23 13.95
C ASN A 132 6.84 -1.03 14.38
N MET A 133 6.92 -1.30 15.69
CA MET A 133 7.66 -2.44 16.24
C MET A 133 6.73 -3.48 16.87
N ILE A 134 7.03 -4.76 16.65
CA ILE A 134 6.43 -5.89 17.36
C ILE A 134 7.48 -6.52 18.28
N TYR A 135 7.21 -6.55 19.58
CA TYR A 135 8.09 -7.15 20.57
C TYR A 135 7.77 -8.63 20.77
N THR A 136 6.48 -8.96 20.93
CA THR A 136 6.09 -10.33 21.27
C THR A 136 4.88 -10.83 20.47
N LEU A 137 4.96 -12.09 20.05
CA LEU A 137 3.90 -12.87 19.41
C LEU A 137 3.64 -14.09 20.30
N ASP A 138 2.38 -14.33 20.67
CA ASP A 138 1.96 -15.38 21.62
C ASP A 138 2.79 -15.41 22.92
N GLY A 139 3.19 -14.23 23.41
CA GLY A 139 4.00 -14.07 24.62
C GLY A 139 5.49 -14.39 24.46
N MET A 140 5.94 -14.77 23.26
CA MET A 140 7.35 -15.05 22.94
C MET A 140 7.96 -13.92 22.10
N SER A 141 9.30 -13.81 22.09
CA SER A 141 10.00 -12.84 21.25
C SER A 141 9.67 -13.05 19.77
N ALA A 142 9.25 -11.97 19.11
CA ALA A 142 8.87 -12.01 17.70
C ALA A 142 10.05 -12.39 16.79
N VAL A 143 11.27 -11.91 17.11
CA VAL A 143 12.50 -12.27 16.39
C VAL A 143 12.83 -13.75 16.54
N SER A 144 12.75 -14.29 17.76
CA SER A 144 13.06 -15.71 17.99
C SER A 144 12.12 -16.64 17.23
N ILE A 145 10.85 -16.27 17.11
CA ILE A 145 9.88 -17.02 16.31
C ILE A 145 10.24 -16.91 14.82
N LEU A 146 10.52 -15.70 14.33
CA LEU A 146 10.87 -15.50 12.92
C LEU A 146 12.09 -16.34 12.52
N VAL A 147 13.16 -16.29 13.31
CA VAL A 147 14.40 -17.08 13.10
C VAL A 147 14.12 -18.59 13.07
N LYS A 148 13.24 -19.09 13.95
CA LYS A 148 12.84 -20.50 13.96
C LYS A 148 12.14 -20.94 12.66
N HIS A 149 11.38 -20.04 12.05
CA HIS A 149 10.55 -20.32 10.89
C HIS A 149 11.23 -19.98 9.56
N VAL A 150 12.19 -19.07 9.57
CA VAL A 150 12.98 -18.66 8.41
C VAL A 150 14.47 -18.84 8.79
N PRO A 151 14.97 -20.10 8.83
CA PRO A 151 16.31 -20.40 9.30
C PRO A 151 17.42 -19.75 8.45
N ASP A 152 17.10 -19.36 7.21
CA ASP A 152 18.03 -18.67 6.30
C ASP A 152 18.22 -17.18 6.64
N LEU A 153 17.50 -16.61 7.62
CA LEU A 153 17.77 -15.26 8.13
C LEU A 153 19.06 -15.17 8.96
N GLU A 154 19.53 -16.28 9.56
CA GLU A 154 20.79 -16.29 10.31
C GLU A 154 22.01 -16.42 9.41
N ARG A 155 21.85 -16.93 8.18
CA ARG A 155 22.98 -17.34 7.35
C ARG A 155 23.56 -16.25 6.47
N ASP A 156 22.81 -15.21 6.12
CA ASP A 156 23.30 -14.28 5.10
C ASP A 156 22.93 -12.82 5.36
N GLN A 157 23.82 -12.12 6.08
CA GLN A 157 23.98 -10.67 5.93
C GLN A 157 24.80 -10.31 4.67
N HIS A 158 25.16 -11.29 3.82
CA HIS A 158 26.01 -11.11 2.64
C HIS A 158 25.48 -11.73 1.33
N ASP A 159 24.50 -12.64 1.36
CA ASP A 159 23.83 -13.07 0.12
C ASP A 159 22.59 -12.22 -0.19
N ALA A 160 22.62 -11.55 -1.33
CA ALA A 160 21.50 -10.85 -1.96
C ALA A 160 20.33 -11.79 -2.37
N ALA A 161 20.38 -13.08 -2.00
CA ALA A 161 19.44 -14.12 -2.40
C ALA A 161 18.49 -14.58 -1.28
N SER A 162 18.65 -14.11 -0.04
CA SER A 162 17.72 -14.43 1.04
C SER A 162 16.38 -13.73 0.81
N LYS A 163 15.29 -14.51 0.78
CA LYS A 163 13.95 -13.97 0.53
C LYS A 163 13.53 -13.08 1.71
N PRO A 164 13.10 -11.83 1.47
CA PRO A 164 12.63 -10.99 2.55
C PRO A 164 11.40 -11.62 3.19
N ALA A 165 11.43 -11.75 4.52
CA ALA A 165 10.28 -12.18 5.29
C ALA A 165 9.29 -11.02 5.42
N LEU A 166 8.00 -11.34 5.37
CA LEU A 166 6.90 -10.39 5.46
C LEU A 166 6.01 -10.78 6.64
N LEU A 167 5.20 -9.84 7.11
CA LEU A 167 4.15 -10.08 8.09
C LEU A 167 2.78 -9.84 7.47
N GLY A 168 1.93 -10.87 7.44
CA GLY A 168 0.53 -10.76 7.06
C GLY A 168 -0.36 -10.54 8.27
N LEU A 169 -1.25 -9.56 8.20
CA LEU A 169 -2.37 -9.39 9.14
C LEU A 169 -3.56 -10.20 8.63
N LEU A 170 -4.16 -11.02 9.50
CA LEU A 170 -5.27 -11.89 9.14
C LEU A 170 -6.61 -11.28 9.55
N ASP A 171 -7.61 -11.44 8.69
CA ASP A 171 -9.00 -11.14 9.00
C ASP A 171 -9.65 -12.23 9.89
N ALA A 172 -10.94 -12.05 10.21
CA ALA A 172 -11.71 -13.01 11.00
C ALA A 172 -11.84 -14.41 10.37
N ASN A 173 -11.61 -14.52 9.05
CA ASN A 173 -11.65 -15.79 8.31
C ASN A 173 -10.26 -16.43 8.18
N GLY A 174 -9.22 -15.82 8.75
CA GLY A 174 -7.84 -16.27 8.62
C GLY A 174 -7.20 -15.95 7.27
N LYS A 175 -7.81 -15.06 6.46
CA LYS A 175 -7.22 -14.61 5.19
C LYS A 175 -6.36 -13.38 5.42
N VAL A 176 -5.21 -13.30 4.74
CA VAL A 176 -4.36 -12.12 4.75
C VAL A 176 -5.12 -10.92 4.16
N CYS A 177 -5.24 -9.85 4.94
CA CYS A 177 -5.92 -8.62 4.55
C CYS A 177 -5.00 -7.40 4.50
N ARG A 178 -3.79 -7.46 5.09
CA ARG A 178 -2.69 -6.49 4.93
C ARG A 178 -1.34 -7.21 5.02
N THR A 179 -0.32 -6.63 4.41
CA THR A 179 1.06 -7.12 4.47
C THR A 179 2.01 -6.00 4.89
N PHE A 180 3.07 -6.36 5.60
CA PHE A 180 4.12 -5.46 6.05
C PHE A 180 5.47 -6.08 5.73
N SER A 181 6.37 -5.31 5.12
CA SER A 181 7.76 -5.72 4.99
C SER A 181 8.46 -5.63 6.34
N ILE A 182 9.34 -6.58 6.62
CA ILE A 182 10.16 -6.58 7.83
C ILE A 182 11.52 -5.99 7.47
N SER A 183 11.78 -4.74 7.88
CA SER A 183 13.06 -4.06 7.56
C SER A 183 14.20 -4.44 8.48
N ALA A 184 13.90 -4.77 9.73
CA ALA A 184 14.93 -5.16 10.69
C ALA A 184 14.38 -6.05 11.80
N GLY A 185 15.26 -6.88 12.35
CA GLY A 185 15.02 -7.62 13.58
C GLY A 185 16.33 -7.73 14.33
N SER A 186 16.37 -7.27 15.58
CA SER A 186 17.58 -7.39 16.40
C SER A 186 17.41 -8.53 17.39
N PRO A 187 18.19 -9.63 17.30
CA PRO A 187 18.11 -10.73 18.25
C PRO A 187 18.33 -10.29 19.70
N SER A 188 19.18 -9.28 19.93
CA SER A 188 19.46 -8.76 21.27
C SER A 188 18.32 -7.95 21.87
N ARG A 189 17.48 -7.30 21.04
CA ARG A 189 16.29 -6.56 21.50
C ARG A 189 15.00 -7.36 21.36
N GLY A 190 15.02 -8.48 20.65
CA GLY A 190 13.89 -9.40 20.46
C GLY A 190 12.70 -8.83 19.68
N ALA A 191 12.84 -7.65 19.06
CA ALA A 191 11.77 -6.93 18.39
C ALA A 191 11.94 -6.91 16.86
N LEU A 192 10.82 -6.99 16.15
CA LEU A 192 10.71 -6.83 14.70
C LEU A 192 10.29 -5.40 14.37
N LEU A 193 11.01 -4.79 13.43
CA LEU A 193 10.68 -3.50 12.82
C LEU A 193 9.94 -3.76 11.51
N LEU A 194 8.79 -3.11 11.35
CA LEU A 194 8.00 -3.16 10.13
C LEU A 194 8.19 -1.89 9.32
N ASP A 195 8.17 -2.05 8.00
CA ASP A 195 8.05 -0.94 7.06
C ASP A 195 6.61 -0.44 7.06
N GLY A 196 6.45 0.79 7.55
CA GLY A 196 5.17 1.44 7.75
C GLY A 196 5.17 2.30 9.00
N GLU A 197 4.13 3.12 9.15
CA GLU A 197 4.01 4.06 10.27
C GLU A 197 3.64 3.36 11.59
N TRP A 198 2.98 2.21 11.51
CA TRP A 198 2.42 1.50 12.66
C TRP A 198 2.49 -0.01 12.49
N ALA A 199 2.59 -0.71 13.62
CA ALA A 199 2.50 -2.16 13.71
C ALA A 199 1.08 -2.59 14.11
N PRO A 200 0.64 -3.79 13.72
CA PRO A 200 -0.62 -4.35 14.19
C PRO A 200 -0.73 -4.30 15.73
N GLY A 201 -1.91 -3.90 16.21
CA GLY A 201 -2.15 -3.69 17.64
C GLY A 201 -2.22 -5.00 18.43
N ASN A 202 -2.06 -4.90 19.75
CA ASN A 202 -2.21 -6.07 20.64
C ASN A 202 -3.56 -6.76 20.44
N GLY A 203 -3.53 -8.09 20.35
CA GLY A 203 -4.69 -8.96 20.14
C GLY A 203 -4.99 -9.31 18.68
N THR A 204 -4.38 -8.64 17.70
CA THR A 204 -4.55 -8.98 16.28
C THR A 204 -3.84 -10.29 15.93
N THR A 205 -4.39 -11.04 14.99
CA THR A 205 -3.79 -12.28 14.47
C THR A 205 -2.92 -11.98 13.25
N VAL A 206 -1.67 -12.43 13.28
CA VAL A 206 -0.69 -12.24 12.21
C VAL A 206 -0.03 -13.57 11.82
N GLN A 207 0.59 -13.62 10.65
CA GLN A 207 1.34 -14.78 10.17
C GLN A 207 2.54 -14.32 9.34
N PHE A 208 3.68 -14.98 9.47
CA PHE A 208 4.82 -14.70 8.61
C PHE A 208 4.55 -15.20 7.19
N LEU A 209 5.01 -14.45 6.19
CA LEU A 209 4.86 -14.77 4.78
C LEU A 209 6.21 -14.64 4.05
N ILE A 210 6.36 -15.35 2.94
CA ILE A 210 7.44 -15.18 1.96
C ILE A 210 6.87 -15.19 0.54
N HIS A 211 7.66 -14.73 -0.44
CA HIS A 211 7.31 -14.92 -1.84
C HIS A 211 7.42 -16.38 -2.27
N ARG A 212 6.39 -16.86 -2.97
CA ARG A 212 6.40 -18.18 -3.64
C ARG A 212 7.55 -18.27 -4.63
N ASN A 213 8.09 -19.47 -4.80
CA ASN A 213 9.22 -19.70 -5.71
C ASN A 213 8.81 -19.80 -7.19
N GLU A 214 7.51 -19.87 -7.50
CA GLU A 214 7.01 -20.12 -8.85
C GLU A 214 6.69 -18.82 -9.61
N ASP A 215 7.27 -18.71 -10.81
CA ASP A 215 7.12 -17.71 -11.87
C ASP A 215 7.00 -16.23 -11.48
N LYS A 216 8.18 -15.59 -11.32
CA LYS A 216 8.39 -14.13 -11.28
C LYS A 216 7.73 -13.36 -12.44
N ASN A 217 7.31 -14.05 -13.50
CA ASN A 217 6.71 -13.48 -14.72
C ASN A 217 5.24 -13.85 -14.92
N SER A 218 4.60 -14.59 -14.00
CA SER A 218 3.22 -15.01 -14.20
C SER A 218 2.25 -13.93 -13.74
N LEU A 219 1.82 -13.07 -14.67
CA LEU A 219 0.64 -12.19 -14.53
C LEU A 219 -0.69 -13.00 -14.39
N ARG A 220 -0.64 -14.26 -13.95
CA ARG A 220 -1.80 -15.13 -13.79
C ARG A 220 -2.80 -14.56 -12.79
N TYR A 221 -2.33 -13.78 -11.82
CA TYR A 221 -3.19 -13.04 -10.89
C TYR A 221 -4.03 -11.96 -11.60
N LEU A 222 -3.58 -11.45 -12.75
CA LEU A 222 -4.36 -10.53 -13.59
C LEU A 222 -5.45 -11.23 -14.42
N SER A 223 -5.46 -12.56 -14.48
CA SER A 223 -6.44 -13.35 -15.23
C SER A 223 -7.47 -13.94 -14.28
N SER A 224 -8.58 -13.23 -14.06
CA SER A 224 -9.78 -13.85 -13.44
C SER A 224 -10.83 -14.04 -14.53
N SER A 225 -11.50 -15.19 -14.51
CA SER A 225 -12.50 -15.61 -15.50
C SER A 225 -13.83 -14.86 -15.40
N VAL A 226 -14.01 -13.98 -14.41
CA VAL A 226 -15.26 -13.26 -14.18
C VAL A 226 -15.12 -11.78 -14.60
N PRO A 227 -15.89 -11.31 -15.58
CA PRO A 227 -15.87 -9.92 -16.04
C PRO A 227 -16.73 -9.04 -15.10
N THR A 228 -16.21 -8.75 -13.90
CA THR A 228 -16.76 -7.68 -13.05
C THR A 228 -15.89 -6.43 -13.18
N PRO A 229 -16.45 -5.23 -13.44
CA PRO A 229 -15.72 -3.97 -13.42
C PRO A 229 -14.94 -3.80 -12.13
N GLU A 230 -13.63 -3.76 -12.26
CA GLU A 230 -12.73 -3.59 -11.11
C GLU A 230 -11.58 -2.66 -11.43
N ILE A 231 -11.18 -1.91 -10.40
CA ILE A 231 -9.95 -1.12 -10.40
C ILE A 231 -8.95 -1.90 -9.56
N ARG A 232 -7.76 -2.17 -10.10
CA ARG A 232 -6.68 -2.88 -9.40
C ARG A 232 -5.47 -1.99 -9.22
N ALA A 233 -4.97 -1.90 -7.99
CA ALA A 233 -3.68 -1.33 -7.67
C ALA A 233 -2.66 -2.45 -7.47
N LEU A 234 -1.52 -2.38 -8.15
CA LEU A 234 -0.44 -3.36 -8.07
C LEU A 234 0.84 -2.71 -7.57
N CYS A 235 1.47 -3.33 -6.57
CA CYS A 235 2.86 -3.02 -6.24
C CYS A 235 3.78 -3.85 -7.13
N ILE A 236 4.62 -3.19 -7.93
CA ILE A 236 5.61 -3.86 -8.79
C ILE A 236 7.01 -3.78 -8.17
N PRO A 237 7.90 -4.75 -8.45
CA PRO A 237 9.29 -4.65 -8.01
C PRO A 237 10.01 -3.49 -8.73
N ASN A 238 10.98 -2.86 -8.04
CA ASN A 238 11.86 -1.88 -8.67
C ASN A 238 12.76 -2.58 -9.71
N GLU A 239 13.06 -1.95 -10.86
CA GLU A 239 13.79 -2.57 -11.98
C GLU A 239 15.14 -3.16 -11.57
N GLU A 240 15.81 -2.60 -10.56
CA GLU A 240 17.08 -3.12 -10.00
C GLU A 240 16.96 -4.54 -9.40
N SER A 241 15.73 -4.97 -9.07
CA SER A 241 15.45 -6.29 -8.50
C SER A 241 14.97 -7.31 -9.54
N LEU A 242 14.81 -6.91 -10.79
CA LEU A 242 14.55 -7.82 -11.90
C LEU A 242 15.89 -8.46 -12.31
N PRO A 243 16.00 -9.80 -12.34
CA PRO A 243 17.15 -10.42 -12.98
C PRO A 243 17.20 -9.91 -14.42
N HIS A 244 18.39 -9.48 -14.89
CA HIS A 244 18.63 -9.12 -16.29
C HIS A 244 18.16 -10.26 -17.21
N GLN A 245 16.89 -10.25 -17.59
CA GLN A 245 16.37 -11.12 -18.64
C GLN A 245 16.55 -10.34 -19.93
N SER A 246 17.44 -10.90 -20.73
CA SER A 246 17.54 -10.76 -22.18
C SER A 246 16.24 -10.26 -22.79
N SER A 247 16.39 -9.16 -23.54
CA SER A 247 15.49 -8.72 -24.61
C SER A 247 14.35 -9.67 -24.90
N LEU A 248 13.12 -9.22 -24.61
CA LEU A 248 11.93 -9.73 -25.28
C LEU A 248 12.10 -9.44 -26.78
N ASP A 249 12.85 -10.28 -27.46
CA ASP A 249 12.97 -10.28 -28.91
C ASP A 249 11.61 -10.69 -29.47
N GLY A 250 10.82 -9.70 -29.89
CA GLY A 250 9.75 -9.89 -30.88
C GLY A 250 8.31 -9.59 -30.45
N SER A 251 8.03 -9.10 -29.25
CA SER A 251 6.69 -8.55 -28.97
C SER A 251 6.65 -7.07 -29.36
N ASP A 252 5.85 -6.76 -30.36
CA ASP A 252 5.51 -5.39 -30.76
C ASP A 252 5.11 -4.59 -29.50
N PRO A 253 5.85 -3.53 -29.11
CA PRO A 253 5.56 -2.75 -27.90
C PRO A 253 4.17 -2.10 -27.92
N ASP A 254 3.52 -2.04 -29.10
CA ASP A 254 2.15 -1.55 -29.28
C ASP A 254 1.06 -2.60 -28.98
N ASN A 255 1.41 -3.88 -28.76
CA ASN A 255 0.43 -4.92 -28.42
C ASN A 255 0.24 -5.03 -26.90
N GLY A 256 -0.39 -3.99 -26.33
CA GLY A 256 -0.88 -4.05 -24.95
C GLY A 256 -1.86 -5.21 -24.73
N ILE A 257 -1.76 -5.88 -23.58
CA ILE A 257 -2.73 -6.91 -23.20
C ILE A 257 -3.99 -6.21 -22.67
N MET A 258 -5.09 -6.29 -23.40
CA MET A 258 -6.39 -5.81 -22.93
C MET A 258 -7.05 -6.88 -22.05
N ILE A 259 -7.43 -6.50 -20.83
CA ILE A 259 -8.20 -7.36 -19.93
C ILE A 259 -9.55 -6.71 -19.72
N ASP A 260 -10.60 -7.35 -20.25
CA ASP A 260 -11.95 -6.79 -20.25
C ASP A 260 -12.46 -6.52 -18.83
N GLY A 261 -13.06 -5.33 -18.67
CA GLY A 261 -13.67 -4.90 -17.41
C GLY A 261 -12.67 -4.53 -16.31
N ARG A 262 -11.39 -4.25 -16.63
CA ARG A 262 -10.38 -3.89 -15.62
C ARG A 262 -9.67 -2.61 -15.95
N PHE A 263 -9.49 -1.79 -14.92
CA PHE A 263 -8.53 -0.70 -14.92
C PHE A 263 -7.39 -1.06 -13.96
N ILE A 264 -6.20 -1.31 -14.50
CA ILE A 264 -5.03 -1.72 -13.71
C ILE A 264 -4.09 -0.53 -13.61
N MET A 265 -3.70 -0.20 -12.39
CA MET A 265 -2.69 0.79 -12.08
C MET A 265 -1.57 0.11 -11.28
N ALA A 266 -0.33 0.45 -11.58
CA ALA A 266 0.84 -0.19 -11.00
C ALA A 266 1.90 0.86 -10.63
N SER A 267 2.61 0.62 -9.54
CA SER A 267 3.71 1.47 -9.08
C SER A 267 4.72 0.67 -8.29
N GLU A 268 6.00 1.01 -8.47
CA GLU A 268 7.11 0.52 -7.64
C GLU A 268 7.11 1.13 -6.23
N SER A 269 6.46 2.28 -6.06
CA SER A 269 6.27 2.94 -4.75
C SER A 269 5.08 2.39 -3.98
N GLY A 270 4.34 1.45 -4.57
CA GLY A 270 3.23 0.76 -3.94
C GLY A 270 1.89 1.48 -4.04
N PHE A 271 0.96 1.04 -3.20
CA PHE A 271 -0.43 1.51 -3.18
C PHE A 271 -0.92 1.73 -1.76
N SER A 272 -1.94 2.55 -1.60
CA SER A 272 -2.61 2.78 -0.32
C SER A 272 -4.04 2.23 -0.37
N MET A 273 -4.56 1.69 0.72
CA MET A 273 -5.98 1.34 0.78
C MET A 273 -6.59 1.44 2.18
N ASP A 274 -7.90 1.65 2.20
CA ASP A 274 -8.77 1.59 3.37
C ASP A 274 -10.10 0.99 2.92
N ASP A 275 -10.52 -0.14 3.47
CA ASP A 275 -11.77 -0.82 3.10
C ASP A 275 -13.02 -0.11 3.67
N GLY A 276 -12.83 0.96 4.46
CA GLY A 276 -13.90 1.69 5.13
C GLY A 276 -14.59 0.88 6.23
N LEU A 277 -14.03 -0.27 6.61
CA LEU A 277 -14.51 -1.13 7.68
C LEU A 277 -13.78 -0.78 8.97
N SER A 278 -14.53 -0.49 10.02
CA SER A 278 -13.97 -0.26 11.35
C SER A 278 -13.67 -1.59 12.04
N GLN A 279 -12.63 -2.30 11.60
CA GLN A 279 -12.15 -3.49 12.28
C GLN A 279 -11.05 -3.14 13.30
N PRO A 280 -11.03 -3.75 14.50
CA PRO A 280 -9.98 -3.53 15.50
C PRO A 280 -8.59 -3.88 14.92
N GLY A 281 -7.65 -2.94 14.97
CA GLY A 281 -6.29 -3.13 14.44
C GLY A 281 -6.14 -2.93 12.92
N LEU A 282 -7.24 -2.59 12.22
CA LEU A 282 -7.28 -2.30 10.78
C LEU A 282 -7.75 -0.86 10.51
N ALA A 283 -7.78 0.01 11.52
CA ALA A 283 -8.22 1.39 11.33
C ALA A 283 -7.19 2.19 10.51
N GLY A 284 -7.68 2.97 9.55
CA GLY A 284 -6.86 3.89 8.76
C GLY A 284 -6.34 3.29 7.46
N ILE A 285 -5.72 4.16 6.67
CA ILE A 285 -5.14 3.83 5.37
C ILE A 285 -3.85 3.02 5.60
N TRP A 286 -3.76 1.88 4.91
CA TRP A 286 -2.58 1.03 4.86
C TRP A 286 -1.81 1.29 3.57
N GLN A 287 -0.52 1.58 3.68
CA GLN A 287 0.41 1.63 2.55
C GLN A 287 1.03 0.24 2.36
N CYS A 288 0.88 -0.31 1.16
CA CYS A 288 1.52 -1.55 0.75
C CYS A 288 2.66 -1.25 -0.22
N THR A 289 3.87 -1.65 0.16
CA THR A 289 5.07 -1.61 -0.67
C THR A 289 5.59 -3.01 -1.00
N THR A 290 4.82 -4.05 -0.66
CA THR A 290 5.19 -5.45 -0.91
C THR A 290 5.02 -5.79 -2.38
N PRO A 291 6.09 -6.13 -3.13
CA PRO A 291 5.98 -6.47 -4.54
C PRO A 291 4.99 -7.60 -4.80
N HIS A 292 4.32 -7.58 -5.95
CA HIS A 292 3.34 -8.60 -6.37
C HIS A 292 2.12 -8.77 -5.46
N VAL A 293 1.90 -7.87 -4.49
CA VAL A 293 0.63 -7.73 -3.78
C VAL A 293 -0.24 -6.75 -4.55
N ALA A 294 -1.53 -7.04 -4.61
CA ALA A 294 -2.51 -6.17 -5.26
C ALA A 294 -3.71 -5.90 -4.35
N ALA A 295 -4.38 -4.77 -4.59
CA ALA A 295 -5.70 -4.46 -4.06
C ALA A 295 -6.69 -4.29 -5.21
N SER A 296 -7.83 -4.95 -5.10
CA SER A 296 -8.91 -4.95 -6.09
C SER A 296 -10.14 -4.28 -5.52
N LEU A 297 -10.52 -3.14 -6.10
CA LEU A 297 -11.75 -2.42 -5.85
C LEU A 297 -12.82 -2.90 -6.84
N LYS A 298 -13.80 -3.63 -6.33
CA LYS A 298 -15.00 -4.02 -7.10
C LYS A 298 -16.02 -2.90 -7.01
N ILE A 299 -16.40 -2.36 -8.17
CA ILE A 299 -17.47 -1.36 -8.27
C ILE A 299 -18.78 -2.12 -8.51
N PRO A 300 -19.78 -1.99 -7.63
CA PRO A 300 -21.05 -2.63 -7.84
C PRO A 300 -21.79 -2.02 -9.05
N HIS A 301 -22.55 -2.86 -9.74
CA HIS A 301 -23.43 -2.50 -10.84
C HIS A 301 -24.74 -1.90 -10.36
#